data_AF-A0A4Q5VJV5-F1
#
_entry.id   AF-A0A4Q5VJV5-F1
#
_cell.length_a   1.000
_cell.length_b   1.000
_cell.length_c   1.000
_cell.angle_alpha   90.00
_cell.angle_beta   90.00
_cell.angle_gamma   90.00
#
_symmetry.space_group_name_H-M   'P 1'
#
loop_
_entity.id
_entity.type
_entity.pdbx_description
1 polymer ?
#
loop_
_entity_poly.entity_id
_entity_poly.type
_entity_poly.pdbx_seq_one_letter_code
_entity_poly.pdbx_strand_id
1 'polypeptide(L)'
;MVEATTLNVSTKVPSRVEQLMAEEGSSVKKGQILGLLTSPELQTKQQQAEGALQSAKALQQTAERGSQEENIASLKANWQSTLAQAELARVTYQRAQNLLNEGVISKQRRDEAQAAKNSATQIAEAAHQQYLRAERGSTPEQLSSAQAQVKIAKAAVAEAQSLNQEMQLVAPQDGEVSQKFANVGELVPAGIPLYTLLDLNHQWVTINLREDQFNQLKQGSILHGDIPALNQKNVAFEVTHIAAQGTFASWKAARQSSGYDVRTFEVKLKSLKPLTGLRPGMSVLFDWPQSQSVKSH
;
A
#
# COMPACT_ATOMS: atom_id res chain seq x y z
N MET A 1 12.30 -32.33 -20.58
CA MET A 1 13.38 -31.39 -20.20
C MET A 1 13.16 -30.95 -18.76
N VAL A 2 14.23 -30.68 -18.01
CA VAL A 2 14.14 -30.08 -16.68
C VAL A 2 13.77 -28.61 -16.80
N GLU A 3 12.83 -28.17 -16.00
CA GLU A 3 12.32 -26.81 -15.91
C GLU A 3 12.29 -26.38 -14.44
N ALA A 4 12.29 -25.08 -14.22
CA ALA A 4 12.09 -24.48 -12.91
C ALA A 4 11.30 -23.19 -13.04
N THR A 5 10.71 -22.75 -11.95
CA THR A 5 9.99 -21.48 -11.89
C THR A 5 11.00 -20.35 -12.04
N THR A 6 10.75 -19.47 -13.01
CA THR A 6 11.44 -18.19 -13.13
C THR A 6 10.60 -17.09 -12.50
N LEU A 7 11.27 -16.15 -11.83
CA LEU A 7 10.63 -15.02 -11.19
C LEU A 7 11.32 -13.73 -11.59
N ASN A 8 10.56 -12.83 -12.19
CA ASN A 8 11.05 -11.52 -12.57
C ASN A 8 10.97 -10.57 -11.37
N VAL A 9 12.10 -9.95 -11.04
CA VAL A 9 12.20 -8.94 -9.98
C VAL A 9 12.28 -7.58 -10.65
N SER A 10 11.28 -6.75 -10.39
CA SER A 10 11.11 -5.41 -10.97
C SER A 10 10.80 -4.39 -9.88
N THR A 11 10.94 -3.11 -10.24
CA THR A 11 10.53 -1.98 -9.38
C THR A 11 9.08 -1.57 -9.65
N LYS A 12 8.38 -1.10 -8.62
CA LYS A 12 7.03 -0.51 -8.76
C LYS A 12 7.08 0.98 -9.12
N VAL A 13 8.24 1.62 -9.02
CA VAL A 13 8.40 3.07 -9.21
C VAL A 13 9.48 3.33 -10.26
N PRO A 14 9.24 4.23 -11.24
CA PRO A 14 10.28 4.64 -12.17
C PRO A 14 11.51 5.17 -11.41
N SER A 15 12.69 4.64 -11.71
CA SER A 15 13.89 4.93 -10.94
C SER A 15 15.15 4.74 -11.77
N ARG A 16 16.25 5.35 -11.35
CA ARG A 16 17.57 5.12 -11.94
C ARG A 16 18.32 4.08 -11.13
N VAL A 17 19.02 3.18 -11.80
CA VAL A 17 19.90 2.20 -11.15
C VAL A 17 21.12 2.90 -10.58
N GLU A 18 21.25 2.91 -9.26
CA GLU A 18 22.43 3.44 -8.56
C GLU A 18 23.49 2.35 -8.41
N GLN A 19 23.08 1.15 -8.00
CA GLN A 19 23.97 0.01 -7.84
C GLN A 19 23.26 -1.30 -8.09
N LEU A 20 23.98 -2.26 -8.69
CA LEU A 20 23.56 -3.65 -8.82
C LEU A 20 24.57 -4.50 -8.05
N MET A 21 24.09 -5.27 -7.08
CA MET A 21 24.91 -6.02 -6.13
C MET A 21 24.97 -7.52 -6.46
N ALA A 22 23.99 -8.03 -7.20
CA ALA A 22 23.95 -9.43 -7.61
C ALA A 22 24.39 -9.58 -9.07
N GLU A 23 25.23 -10.58 -9.32
CA GLU A 23 25.70 -10.97 -10.65
C GLU A 23 25.01 -12.25 -11.13
N GLU A 24 24.97 -12.46 -12.44
CA GLU A 24 24.42 -13.68 -13.03
C GLU A 24 25.15 -14.93 -12.51
N GLY A 25 24.39 -15.97 -12.19
CA GLY A 25 24.87 -17.20 -11.53
C GLY A 25 25.01 -17.11 -10.00
N SER A 26 24.82 -15.93 -9.39
CA SER A 26 24.90 -15.79 -7.94
C SER A 26 23.66 -16.37 -7.25
N SER A 27 23.86 -17.11 -6.16
CA SER A 27 22.75 -17.54 -5.30
C SER A 27 22.35 -16.39 -4.36
N VAL A 28 21.04 -16.16 -4.24
CA VAL A 28 20.46 -15.11 -3.41
C VAL A 28 19.43 -15.68 -2.44
N LYS A 29 19.31 -15.04 -1.28
CA LYS A 29 18.33 -15.38 -0.25
C LYS A 29 17.15 -14.42 -0.27
N LYS A 30 15.99 -14.90 0.17
CA LYS A 30 14.82 -14.05 0.39
C LYS A 30 15.18 -12.85 1.27
N GLY A 31 14.84 -11.65 0.82
CA GLY A 31 15.13 -10.38 1.48
C GLY A 31 16.53 -9.83 1.21
N GLN A 32 17.39 -10.55 0.49
CA GLN A 32 18.71 -10.04 0.10
C GLN A 32 18.56 -8.89 -0.89
N ILE A 33 19.31 -7.81 -0.67
CA ILE A 33 19.35 -6.67 -1.57
C ILE A 33 20.08 -7.08 -2.85
N LEU A 34 19.40 -6.91 -3.98
CA LEU A 34 19.91 -7.17 -5.33
C LEU A 34 20.44 -5.89 -5.97
N GLY A 35 19.87 -4.73 -5.62
CA GLY A 35 20.29 -3.43 -6.13
C GLY A 35 19.69 -2.27 -5.37
N LEU A 36 20.32 -1.11 -5.55
CA LEU A 36 19.88 0.19 -5.05
C LEU A 36 19.44 1.04 -6.24
N LEU A 37 18.29 1.66 -6.08
CA LEU A 37 17.66 2.54 -7.05
C LEU A 37 17.52 3.93 -6.45
N THR A 38 17.43 4.94 -7.31
CA THR A 38 17.25 6.32 -6.87
C THR A 38 16.18 7.02 -7.70
N SER A 39 15.37 7.84 -7.04
CA SER A 39 14.40 8.75 -7.64
C SER A 39 14.36 10.05 -6.81
N PRO A 40 14.95 11.14 -7.32
CA PRO A 40 14.88 12.46 -6.69
C PRO A 40 13.44 12.96 -6.51
N GLU A 41 12.55 12.58 -7.42
CA GLU A 41 11.12 12.93 -7.39
C GLU A 41 10.45 12.33 -6.15
N LEU A 42 10.80 11.09 -5.81
CA LEU A 42 10.24 10.41 -4.66
C LEU A 42 10.72 11.01 -3.34
N GLN A 43 12.00 11.39 -3.26
CA GLN A 43 12.55 12.10 -2.11
C GLN A 43 11.86 13.45 -1.91
N THR A 44 11.63 14.18 -2.99
CA THR A 44 10.89 15.46 -2.97
C THR A 44 9.45 15.26 -2.51
N LYS A 45 8.77 14.21 -2.99
CA LYS A 45 7.41 13.85 -2.57
C LYS A 45 7.34 13.48 -1.09
N GLN A 46 8.34 12.79 -0.56
CA GLN A 46 8.44 12.50 0.87
C GLN A 46 8.57 13.79 1.69
N GLN A 47 9.48 14.69 1.31
CA GLN A 47 9.66 15.98 1.98
C GLN A 47 8.38 16.82 1.95
N GLN A 48 7.68 16.83 0.81
CA GLN A 48 6.38 17.51 0.67
C GLN A 48 5.33 16.94 1.63
N ALA A 49 5.23 15.61 1.74
CA ALA A 49 4.29 14.95 2.64
C ALA A 49 4.63 15.23 4.12
N GLU A 50 5.92 15.24 4.48
CA GLU A 50 6.38 15.58 5.82
C GLU A 50 6.06 17.05 6.18
N GLY A 51 6.27 17.98 5.25
CA GLY A 51 5.88 19.38 5.42
C GLY A 51 4.36 19.54 5.59
N ALA A 52 3.56 18.82 4.81
CA ALA A 52 2.10 18.79 4.96
C ALA A 52 1.67 18.26 6.34
N LEU A 53 2.36 17.22 6.85
CA LEU A 53 2.13 16.69 8.20
C LEU A 53 2.50 17.70 9.28
N GLN A 54 3.62 18.41 9.13
CA GLN A 54 4.01 19.46 10.07
C GLN A 54 2.97 20.58 10.12
N SER A 55 2.49 21.03 8.96
CA SER A 55 1.42 22.03 8.87
C SER A 55 0.12 21.55 9.52
N ALA A 56 -0.30 20.30 9.24
CA ALA A 56 -1.50 19.72 9.84
C ALA A 56 -1.38 19.61 11.37
N LYS A 57 -0.21 19.23 11.90
CA LYS A 57 0.05 19.20 13.35
C LYS A 57 -0.02 20.60 13.97
N ALA A 58 0.51 21.62 13.30
CA ALA A 58 0.44 23.00 13.79
C ALA A 58 -1.02 23.51 13.83
N LEU A 59 -1.83 23.14 12.83
CA LEU A 59 -3.27 23.42 12.83
C LEU A 59 -3.99 22.69 13.97
N GLN A 60 -3.68 21.41 14.22
CA GLN A 60 -4.21 20.65 15.35
C GLN A 60 -3.86 21.33 16.68
N GLN A 61 -2.59 21.71 16.89
CA GLN A 61 -2.16 22.39 18.11
C GLN A 61 -2.87 23.74 18.30
N THR A 62 -3.09 24.47 17.22
CA THR A 62 -3.86 25.73 17.26
C THR A 62 -5.30 25.49 17.66
N ALA A 63 -5.94 24.45 17.10
CA ALA A 63 -7.30 24.07 17.46
C ALA A 63 -7.38 23.58 18.92
N GLU A 64 -6.42 22.78 19.40
CA GLU A 64 -6.37 22.29 20.78
C GLU A 64 -6.14 23.42 21.79
N ARG A 65 -5.29 24.40 21.47
CA ARG A 65 -5.07 25.57 22.31
C ARG A 65 -6.30 26.48 22.40
N GLY A 66 -7.11 26.55 21.33
CA GLY A 66 -8.26 27.44 21.29
C GLY A 66 -7.86 28.93 21.30
N SER A 67 -8.66 29.76 21.96
CA SER A 67 -8.39 31.21 22.07
C SER A 67 -7.18 31.46 22.98
N GLN A 68 -6.32 32.39 22.59
CA GLN A 68 -5.19 32.82 23.41
C GLN A 68 -5.69 33.47 24.72
N GLU A 69 -4.96 33.29 25.82
CA GLU A 69 -5.33 33.81 27.15
C GLU A 69 -5.49 35.33 27.12
N GLU A 70 -4.64 36.03 26.36
CA GLU A 70 -4.69 37.49 26.18
C GLU A 70 -6.00 37.94 25.53
N ASN A 71 -6.51 37.17 24.56
CA ASN A 71 -7.78 37.45 23.90
C ASN A 71 -8.96 37.20 24.85
N ILE A 72 -8.92 36.10 25.61
CA ILE A 72 -9.94 35.79 26.63
C ILE A 72 -9.98 36.90 27.69
N ALA A 73 -8.83 37.32 28.19
CA ALA A 73 -8.70 38.40 29.18
C ALA A 73 -9.23 39.74 28.65
N SER A 74 -8.92 40.09 27.41
CA SER A 74 -9.44 41.30 26.75
C SER A 74 -10.96 41.27 26.61
N LEU A 75 -11.53 40.15 26.16
CA LEU A 75 -12.99 39.99 26.04
C LEU A 75 -13.68 40.02 27.41
N LYS A 76 -13.06 39.43 28.44
CA LYS A 76 -13.55 39.50 29.82
C LYS A 76 -13.57 40.93 30.35
N ALA A 77 -12.52 41.70 30.13
CA ALA A 77 -12.46 43.10 30.52
C ALA A 77 -13.52 43.95 29.79
N ASN A 78 -13.74 43.70 28.49
CA ASN A 78 -14.80 44.35 27.73
C ASN A 78 -16.21 44.00 28.25
N TRP A 79 -16.45 42.72 28.58
CA TRP A 79 -17.70 42.31 29.22
C TRP A 79 -17.91 43.00 30.57
N GLN A 80 -16.88 43.07 31.43
CA GLN A 80 -16.97 43.77 32.72
C GLN A 80 -17.27 45.27 32.56
N SER A 81 -16.67 45.94 31.57
CA SER A 81 -16.92 47.35 31.28
C SER A 81 -18.37 47.59 30.81
N THR A 82 -18.85 46.78 29.86
CA THR A 82 -20.23 46.88 29.35
C THR A 82 -21.27 46.51 30.41
N LEU A 83 -20.96 45.57 31.30
CA LEU A 83 -21.80 45.22 32.46
C LEU A 83 -21.94 46.39 33.43
N ALA A 84 -20.85 47.11 33.73
CA ALA A 84 -20.89 48.30 34.56
C ALA A 84 -21.73 49.43 33.93
N GLN A 85 -21.66 49.60 32.60
CA GLN A 85 -22.50 50.56 31.87
C GLN A 85 -23.98 50.17 31.90
N ALA A 86 -24.30 48.88 31.75
CA ALA A 86 -25.67 48.37 31.87
C ALA A 86 -26.23 48.63 33.28
N GLU A 87 -25.44 48.43 34.33
CA GLU A 87 -25.84 48.70 35.71
C GLU A 87 -26.09 50.20 35.94
N LEU A 88 -25.23 51.07 35.43
CA LEU A 88 -25.45 52.52 35.48
C LEU A 88 -26.75 52.92 34.78
N ALA A 89 -27.03 52.37 33.59
CA ALA A 89 -28.25 52.64 32.85
C ALA A 89 -29.50 52.11 33.58
N ARG A 90 -29.38 50.95 34.24
CA ARG A 90 -30.43 50.37 35.09
C ARG A 90 -30.78 51.28 36.27
N VAL A 91 -29.78 51.74 37.01
CA VAL A 91 -29.97 52.67 38.13
C VAL A 91 -30.51 54.03 37.66
N THR A 92 -30.07 54.51 36.50
CA THR A 92 -30.56 55.77 35.91
C THR A 92 -32.04 55.67 35.51
N TYR A 93 -32.44 54.56 34.86
CA TYR A 93 -33.85 54.30 34.58
C TYR A 93 -34.68 54.21 35.88
N GLN A 94 -34.18 53.52 36.91
CA GLN A 94 -34.89 53.40 38.19
C GLN A 94 -35.11 54.76 38.85
N ARG A 95 -34.10 55.65 38.83
CA ARG A 95 -34.23 57.04 39.27
C ARG A 95 -35.24 57.82 38.44
N ALA A 96 -35.18 57.73 37.11
CA ALA A 96 -36.13 58.40 36.22
C ALA A 96 -37.58 57.92 36.45
N GLN A 97 -37.77 56.63 36.71
CA GLN A 97 -39.08 56.06 37.01
C GLN A 97 -39.65 56.62 38.32
N ASN A 98 -38.84 56.74 39.38
CA ASN A 98 -39.27 57.34 40.65
C ASN A 98 -39.63 58.82 40.47
N LEU A 99 -38.78 59.60 39.79
CA LEU A 99 -39.03 61.02 39.51
C LEU A 99 -40.26 61.25 38.64
N LEU A 100 -40.58 60.34 37.71
CA LEU A 100 -41.82 60.41 36.94
C LEU A 100 -43.05 60.17 37.84
N ASN A 101 -42.98 59.20 38.75
CA ASN A 101 -44.05 58.90 39.69
C ASN A 101 -44.30 60.06 40.67
N GLU A 102 -43.25 60.81 41.00
CA GLU A 102 -43.31 62.04 41.81
C GLU A 102 -43.73 63.29 41.00
N GLY A 103 -43.90 63.17 39.67
CA GLY A 103 -44.29 64.28 38.78
C GLY A 103 -43.17 65.27 38.44
N VAL A 104 -41.91 64.93 38.69
CA VAL A 104 -40.74 65.82 38.53
C VAL A 104 -40.20 65.84 37.10
N ILE A 105 -40.39 64.76 36.32
CA ILE A 105 -39.91 64.66 34.93
C ILE A 105 -41.02 64.23 33.96
N SER A 106 -40.81 64.45 32.65
CA SER A 106 -41.75 64.01 31.61
C SER A 106 -41.68 62.51 31.32
N LYS A 107 -42.77 61.96 30.80
CA LYS A 107 -42.83 60.55 30.33
C LYS A 107 -41.74 60.25 29.28
N GLN A 108 -41.49 61.18 28.36
CA GLN A 108 -40.46 61.06 27.34
C GLN A 108 -39.06 60.83 27.95
N ARG A 109 -38.68 61.58 29.00
CA ARG A 109 -37.38 61.39 29.67
C ARG A 109 -37.24 60.02 30.30
N ARG A 110 -38.31 59.48 30.88
CA ARG A 110 -38.34 58.10 31.42
C ARG A 110 -38.24 57.06 30.30
N ASP A 111 -38.94 57.27 29.18
CA ASP A 111 -38.89 56.39 28.02
C ASP A 111 -37.48 56.37 27.37
N GLU A 112 -36.81 57.52 27.26
CA GLU A 112 -35.40 57.64 26.84
C GLU A 112 -34.47 56.83 27.75
N ALA A 113 -34.62 56.95 29.09
CA ALA A 113 -33.83 56.20 30.05
C ALA A 113 -34.11 54.68 29.98
N GLN A 114 -35.36 54.27 29.76
CA GLN A 114 -35.74 52.86 29.55
C GLN A 114 -35.09 52.30 28.28
N ALA A 115 -35.11 53.05 27.18
CA ALA A 115 -34.47 52.66 25.93
C ALA A 115 -32.95 52.52 26.11
N ALA A 116 -32.30 53.46 26.81
CA ALA A 116 -30.88 53.40 27.12
C ALA A 116 -30.52 52.18 27.98
N LYS A 117 -31.30 51.89 29.03
CA LYS A 117 -31.15 50.66 29.84
C LYS A 117 -31.24 49.41 28.98
N ASN A 118 -32.28 49.30 28.16
CA ASN A 118 -32.49 48.14 27.30
C ASN A 118 -31.32 47.93 26.33
N SER A 119 -30.87 49.02 25.69
CA SER A 119 -29.71 48.99 24.79
C SER A 119 -28.44 48.52 25.51
N ALA A 120 -28.10 49.13 26.66
CA ALA A 120 -26.90 48.77 27.42
C ALA A 120 -26.93 47.32 27.90
N THR A 121 -28.11 46.81 28.29
CA THR A 121 -28.28 45.40 28.69
C THR A 121 -27.97 44.45 27.53
N GLN A 122 -28.48 44.74 26.33
CA GLN A 122 -28.23 43.91 25.14
C GLN A 122 -26.75 43.95 24.71
N ILE A 123 -26.09 45.10 24.84
CA ILE A 123 -24.65 45.23 24.56
C ILE A 123 -23.82 44.38 25.55
N ALA A 124 -24.15 44.42 26.84
CA ALA A 124 -23.47 43.62 27.86
C ALA A 124 -23.66 42.11 27.63
N GLU A 125 -24.88 41.69 27.25
CA GLU A 125 -25.16 40.28 26.92
C GLU A 125 -24.38 39.84 25.68
N ALA A 126 -24.32 40.67 24.63
CA ALA A 126 -23.53 40.35 23.44
C ALA A 126 -22.03 40.20 23.77
N ALA A 127 -21.48 41.09 24.61
CA ALA A 127 -20.09 41.00 25.08
C ALA A 127 -19.84 39.74 25.93
N HIS A 128 -20.81 39.35 26.77
CA HIS A 128 -20.75 38.12 27.56
C HIS A 128 -20.70 36.87 26.66
N GLN A 129 -21.56 36.81 25.64
CA GLN A 129 -21.58 35.69 24.69
C GLN A 129 -20.28 35.59 23.87
N GLN A 130 -19.64 36.72 23.56
CA GLN A 130 -18.32 36.74 22.92
C GLN A 130 -17.23 36.19 23.84
N TYR A 131 -17.22 36.59 25.12
CA TYR A 131 -16.31 36.04 26.13
C TYR A 131 -16.50 34.53 26.30
N LEU A 132 -17.74 34.05 26.50
CA LEU A 132 -18.04 32.62 26.66
C LEU A 132 -17.69 31.79 25.41
N ARG A 133 -17.79 32.39 24.21
CA ARG A 133 -17.33 31.73 22.98
C ARG A 133 -15.81 31.57 22.97
N ALA A 134 -15.08 32.61 23.37
CA ALA A 134 -13.63 32.56 23.43
C ALA A 134 -13.14 31.58 24.51
N GLU A 135 -13.77 31.57 25.67
CA GLU A 135 -13.46 30.67 26.80
C GLU A 135 -13.73 29.19 26.47
N ARG A 136 -14.82 28.89 25.74
CA ARG A 136 -15.08 27.52 25.25
C ARG A 136 -14.03 27.01 24.27
N GLY A 137 -13.31 27.90 23.59
CA GLY A 137 -12.30 27.54 22.61
C GLY A 137 -12.88 26.86 21.36
N SER A 138 -12.13 25.92 20.80
CA SER A 138 -12.50 25.23 19.56
C SER A 138 -13.62 24.21 19.79
N THR A 139 -14.50 24.06 18.81
CA THR A 139 -15.60 23.09 18.90
C THR A 139 -15.10 21.65 18.71
N PRO A 140 -15.83 20.62 19.19
CA PRO A 140 -15.48 19.22 18.93
C PRO A 140 -15.33 18.90 17.43
N GLU A 141 -16.13 19.54 16.57
CA GLU A 141 -16.07 19.37 15.12
C GLU A 141 -14.76 19.97 14.55
N GLN A 142 -14.32 21.13 15.05
CA GLN A 142 -13.05 21.73 14.65
C GLN A 142 -11.85 20.87 15.08
N LEU A 143 -11.87 20.34 16.31
CA LEU A 143 -10.85 19.43 16.81
C LEU A 143 -10.82 18.13 15.99
N SER A 144 -11.98 17.52 15.75
CA SER A 144 -12.10 16.30 14.94
C SER A 144 -11.60 16.54 13.51
N SER A 145 -11.93 17.68 12.90
CA SER A 145 -11.44 18.04 11.56
C SER A 145 -9.92 18.19 11.53
N ALA A 146 -9.33 18.88 12.50
CA ALA A 146 -7.88 19.03 12.58
C ALA A 146 -7.16 17.68 12.82
N GLN A 147 -7.72 16.81 13.66
CA GLN A 147 -7.22 15.45 13.86
C GLN A 147 -7.32 14.60 12.59
N ALA A 148 -8.41 14.72 11.84
CA ALA A 148 -8.58 14.04 10.55
C ALA A 148 -7.53 14.51 9.54
N GLN A 149 -7.25 15.81 9.48
CA GLN A 149 -6.20 16.36 8.62
C GLN A 149 -4.82 15.79 8.95
N VAL A 150 -4.50 15.63 10.24
CA VAL A 150 -3.26 14.98 10.68
C VAL A 150 -3.23 13.51 10.27
N LYS A 151 -4.34 12.78 10.39
CA LYS A 151 -4.42 11.37 9.95
C LYS A 151 -4.19 11.25 8.44
N ILE A 152 -4.80 12.12 7.63
CA ILE A 152 -4.59 12.17 6.17
C ILE A 152 -3.12 12.43 5.84
N ALA A 153 -2.51 13.43 6.46
CA ALA A 153 -1.11 13.76 6.22
C ALA A 153 -0.15 12.65 6.68
N LYS A 154 -0.44 11.97 7.80
CA LYS A 154 0.31 10.78 8.24
C LYS A 154 0.23 9.65 7.22
N ALA A 155 -0.95 9.41 6.66
CA ALA A 155 -1.13 8.38 5.62
C ALA A 155 -0.31 8.72 4.36
N ALA A 156 -0.29 9.99 3.94
CA ALA A 156 0.53 10.43 2.81
C ALA A 156 2.04 10.25 3.05
N VAL A 157 2.52 10.51 4.28
CA VAL A 157 3.92 10.22 4.66
C VAL A 157 4.20 8.72 4.60
N ALA A 158 3.31 7.90 5.15
CA ALA A 158 3.48 6.44 5.13
C ALA A 158 3.49 5.87 3.70
N GLU A 159 2.64 6.39 2.80
CA GLU A 159 2.66 6.04 1.38
C GLU A 159 4.00 6.39 0.73
N ALA A 160 4.49 7.61 0.92
CA ALA A 160 5.78 8.04 0.37
C ALA A 160 6.95 7.19 0.91
N GLN A 161 6.93 6.85 2.20
CA GLN A 161 7.93 5.96 2.82
C GLN A 161 7.86 4.54 2.25
N SER A 162 6.67 3.99 2.07
CA SER A 162 6.49 2.66 1.46
C SER A 162 7.04 2.62 0.03
N LEU A 163 6.82 3.67 -0.76
CA LEU A 163 7.41 3.77 -2.09
C LEU A 163 8.93 3.92 -2.02
N ASN A 164 9.46 4.63 -1.01
CA ASN A 164 10.91 4.79 -0.86
C ASN A 164 11.60 3.47 -0.49
N GLN A 165 10.90 2.56 0.20
CA GLN A 165 11.40 1.20 0.43
C GLN A 165 11.56 0.40 -0.88
N GLU A 166 10.74 0.69 -1.90
CA GLU A 166 10.87 0.06 -3.23
C GLU A 166 12.14 0.51 -3.98
N MET A 167 12.87 1.51 -3.47
CA MET A 167 14.20 1.89 -3.99
C MET A 167 15.26 0.84 -3.64
N GLN A 168 14.99 -0.03 -2.67
CA GLN A 168 15.81 -1.21 -2.42
C GLN A 168 15.20 -2.40 -3.14
N LEU A 169 15.83 -2.84 -4.21
CA LEU A 169 15.39 -4.01 -4.95
C LEU A 169 15.82 -5.25 -4.18
N VAL A 170 14.87 -6.01 -3.65
CA VAL A 170 15.14 -7.21 -2.83
C VAL A 170 14.66 -8.49 -3.51
N ALA A 171 15.34 -9.61 -3.22
CA ALA A 171 14.91 -10.92 -3.69
C ALA A 171 13.64 -11.36 -2.93
N PRO A 172 12.51 -11.63 -3.61
CA PRO A 172 11.27 -12.07 -2.96
C PRO A 172 11.32 -13.52 -2.44
N GLN A 173 12.26 -14.33 -2.96
CA GLN A 173 12.50 -15.71 -2.56
C GLN A 173 13.96 -16.11 -2.79
N ASP A 174 14.34 -17.26 -2.25
CA ASP A 174 15.63 -17.88 -2.53
C ASP A 174 15.72 -18.30 -4.01
N GLY A 175 16.89 -18.13 -4.64
CA GLY A 175 17.09 -18.53 -6.02
C GLY A 175 18.51 -18.30 -6.52
N GLU A 176 18.75 -18.64 -7.79
CA GLU A 176 19.97 -18.25 -8.53
C GLU A 176 19.61 -17.13 -9.51
N VAL A 177 20.45 -16.10 -9.62
CA VAL A 177 20.25 -15.03 -10.61
C VAL A 177 20.48 -15.60 -12.01
N SER A 178 19.42 -15.74 -12.79
CA SER A 178 19.50 -16.25 -14.15
C SER A 178 19.97 -15.19 -15.14
N GLN A 179 19.44 -13.96 -15.02
CA GLN A 179 19.71 -12.86 -15.95
C GLN A 179 19.64 -11.52 -15.23
N LYS A 180 20.46 -10.57 -15.68
CA LYS A 180 20.47 -9.16 -15.27
C LYS A 180 20.16 -8.29 -16.49
N PHE A 181 19.10 -7.50 -16.44
CA PHE A 181 18.58 -6.75 -17.59
C PHE A 181 18.89 -5.26 -17.61
N ALA A 182 19.44 -4.72 -16.52
CA ALA A 182 19.71 -3.30 -16.38
C ALA A 182 21.20 -3.05 -16.09
N ASN A 183 21.67 -1.86 -16.45
CA ASN A 183 23.01 -1.39 -16.12
C ASN A 183 22.96 -0.24 -15.11
N VAL A 184 24.06 -0.06 -14.37
CA VAL A 184 24.23 1.09 -13.47
C VAL A 184 24.11 2.39 -14.29
N GLY A 185 23.33 3.33 -13.78
CA GLY A 185 23.02 4.60 -14.43
C GLY A 185 21.81 4.56 -15.37
N GLU A 186 21.27 3.38 -15.71
CA GLU A 186 20.10 3.25 -16.58
C GLU A 186 18.81 3.71 -15.88
N LEU A 187 17.90 4.31 -16.65
CA LEU A 187 16.57 4.67 -16.19
C LEU A 187 15.62 3.50 -16.45
N VAL A 188 15.01 2.97 -15.40
CA VAL A 188 14.14 1.79 -15.47
C VAL A 188 12.69 2.20 -15.18
N PRO A 189 11.75 1.96 -16.11
CA PRO A 189 10.33 2.15 -15.87
C PRO A 189 9.77 1.12 -14.85
N ALA A 190 8.65 1.46 -14.23
CA ALA A 190 7.94 0.54 -13.34
C ALA A 190 7.49 -0.74 -14.08
N GLY A 191 7.64 -1.88 -13.41
CA GLY A 191 7.22 -3.19 -13.90
C GLY A 191 8.20 -3.88 -14.86
N ILE A 192 9.22 -3.18 -15.36
CA ILE A 192 10.26 -3.79 -16.20
C ILE A 192 11.21 -4.61 -15.31
N PRO A 193 11.47 -5.90 -15.63
CA PRO A 193 12.39 -6.73 -14.85
C PRO A 193 13.82 -6.18 -14.87
N LEU A 194 14.45 -6.09 -13.69
CA LEU A 194 15.89 -5.85 -13.57
C LEU A 194 16.66 -7.18 -13.42
N TYR A 195 16.04 -8.17 -12.79
CA TYR A 195 16.60 -9.50 -12.60
C TYR A 195 15.57 -10.59 -12.90
N THR A 196 16.04 -11.74 -13.35
CA THR A 196 15.29 -13.00 -13.31
C THR A 196 15.95 -13.93 -12.30
N LEU A 197 15.17 -14.41 -11.33
CA LEU A 197 15.59 -15.44 -10.39
C LEU A 197 15.06 -16.80 -10.83
N LEU A 198 15.89 -17.83 -10.65
CA LEU A 198 15.57 -19.22 -10.95
C LEU A 198 15.43 -20.01 -9.64
N ASP A 199 14.28 -20.64 -9.44
CA ASP A 199 14.04 -21.48 -8.26
C ASP A 199 14.63 -22.89 -8.46
N LEU A 200 15.88 -23.06 -8.02
CA LEU A 200 16.56 -24.35 -8.10
C LEU A 200 16.06 -25.39 -7.09
N ASN A 201 15.23 -25.00 -6.11
CA ASN A 201 14.70 -25.93 -5.11
C ASN A 201 13.44 -26.66 -5.61
N HIS A 202 12.72 -26.08 -6.58
CA HIS A 202 11.49 -26.63 -7.12
C HIS A 202 11.57 -26.88 -8.63
N GLN A 203 12.44 -27.82 -9.01
CA GLN A 203 12.59 -28.26 -10.40
C GLN A 203 11.58 -29.37 -10.74
N TRP A 204 11.08 -29.36 -11.98
CA TRP A 204 10.25 -30.44 -12.53
C TRP A 204 10.77 -30.85 -13.91
N VAL A 205 10.33 -32.00 -14.37
CA VAL A 205 10.59 -32.51 -15.72
C VAL A 205 9.30 -32.46 -16.50
N THR A 206 9.33 -31.84 -17.68
CA THR A 206 8.19 -31.85 -18.60
C THR A 206 8.46 -32.84 -19.73
N ILE A 207 7.49 -33.72 -19.99
CA ILE A 207 7.47 -34.62 -21.15
C ILE A 207 6.17 -34.42 -21.92
N ASN A 208 6.24 -34.62 -23.23
CA ASN A 208 5.08 -34.58 -24.11
C ASN A 208 4.80 -36.02 -24.56
N LEU A 209 3.63 -36.54 -24.21
CA LEU A 209 3.18 -37.88 -24.57
C LEU A 209 2.06 -37.79 -25.59
N ARG A 210 2.13 -38.59 -26.65
CA ARG A 210 1.00 -38.75 -27.58
C ARG A 210 -0.11 -39.55 -26.91
N GLU A 211 -1.37 -39.30 -27.27
CA GLU A 211 -2.55 -39.94 -26.68
C GLU A 211 -2.51 -41.48 -26.77
N ASP A 212 -1.98 -42.02 -27.87
CA ASP A 212 -1.77 -43.47 -28.05
C ASP A 212 -0.72 -44.06 -27.10
N GLN A 213 0.18 -43.23 -26.59
CA GLN A 213 1.18 -43.55 -25.58
C GLN A 213 0.73 -43.21 -24.16
N PHE A 214 -0.44 -42.58 -23.98
CA PHE A 214 -0.92 -42.17 -22.65
C PHE A 214 -1.38 -43.36 -21.77
N ASN A 215 -1.56 -44.55 -22.37
CA ASN A 215 -2.28 -45.66 -21.77
C ASN A 215 -1.83 -45.97 -20.32
N GLN A 216 -2.81 -45.93 -19.42
CA GLN A 216 -2.68 -46.19 -17.97
C GLN A 216 -1.92 -45.15 -17.13
N LEU A 217 -1.32 -44.11 -17.70
CA LEU A 217 -0.62 -43.09 -16.92
C LEU A 217 -1.60 -42.32 -16.03
N LYS A 218 -1.32 -42.26 -14.72
CA LYS A 218 -2.12 -41.54 -13.74
C LYS A 218 -1.25 -40.54 -12.99
N GLN A 219 -1.90 -39.54 -12.40
CA GLN A 219 -1.25 -38.72 -11.39
C GLN A 219 -0.77 -39.61 -10.24
N GLY A 220 0.46 -39.40 -9.77
CA GLY A 220 1.13 -40.24 -8.78
C GLY A 220 1.87 -41.47 -9.35
N SER A 221 1.77 -41.75 -10.66
CA SER A 221 2.57 -42.82 -11.29
C SER A 221 4.07 -42.49 -11.18
N ILE A 222 4.88 -43.51 -10.91
CA ILE A 222 6.35 -43.39 -10.88
C ILE A 222 6.90 -43.82 -12.24
N LEU A 223 7.67 -42.94 -12.88
CA LEU A 223 8.43 -43.21 -14.09
C LEU A 223 9.92 -43.17 -13.77
N HIS A 224 10.70 -44.00 -14.45
CA HIS A 224 12.15 -44.02 -14.31
C HIS A 224 12.80 -43.36 -15.53
N GLY A 225 13.62 -42.35 -15.28
CA GLY A 225 14.32 -41.60 -16.31
C GLY A 225 15.82 -41.54 -16.07
N ASP A 226 16.56 -41.45 -17.16
CA ASP A 226 18.01 -41.26 -17.17
C ASP A 226 18.34 -39.78 -17.38
N ILE A 227 19.36 -39.28 -16.68
CA ILE A 227 19.85 -37.91 -16.79
C ILE A 227 21.28 -37.96 -17.33
N PRO A 228 21.48 -37.96 -18.66
CA PRO A 228 22.81 -38.12 -19.27
C PRO A 228 23.83 -37.10 -18.75
N ALA A 229 23.40 -35.85 -18.56
CA ALA A 229 24.26 -34.77 -18.08
C ALA A 229 24.84 -35.00 -16.67
N LEU A 230 24.20 -35.86 -15.85
CA LEU A 230 24.64 -36.21 -14.50
C LEU A 230 25.19 -37.64 -14.41
N ASN A 231 25.24 -38.38 -15.52
CA ASN A 231 25.53 -39.82 -15.53
C ASN A 231 24.68 -40.63 -14.53
N GLN A 232 23.44 -40.18 -14.28
CA GLN A 232 22.50 -40.85 -13.39
C GLN A 232 21.51 -41.66 -14.22
N LYS A 233 21.35 -42.93 -13.86
CA LYS A 233 20.42 -43.86 -14.50
C LYS A 233 19.31 -44.26 -13.56
N ASN A 234 18.16 -44.59 -14.13
CA ASN A 234 17.00 -45.15 -13.44
C ASN A 234 16.54 -44.27 -12.26
N VAL A 235 16.50 -42.95 -12.46
CA VAL A 235 16.04 -41.99 -11.44
C VAL A 235 14.52 -41.99 -11.41
N ALA A 236 13.93 -42.13 -10.22
CA ALA A 236 12.49 -42.19 -10.04
C ALA A 236 11.85 -40.80 -9.98
N PHE A 237 10.89 -40.57 -10.88
CA PHE A 237 10.10 -39.36 -10.99
C PHE A 237 8.61 -39.66 -10.80
N GLU A 238 7.93 -38.87 -9.97
CA GLU A 238 6.50 -38.98 -9.72
C GLU A 238 5.74 -38.00 -10.62
N VAL A 239 4.68 -38.46 -11.29
CA VAL A 239 3.79 -37.62 -12.09
C VAL A 239 2.95 -36.73 -11.18
N THR A 240 3.15 -35.42 -11.26
CA THR A 240 2.45 -34.45 -10.42
C THR A 240 1.27 -33.79 -11.15
N HIS A 241 1.36 -33.65 -12.46
CA HIS A 241 0.35 -32.98 -13.27
C HIS A 241 0.29 -33.55 -14.69
N ILE A 242 -0.92 -33.61 -15.24
CA ILE A 242 -1.21 -34.03 -16.61
C ILE A 242 -2.21 -33.04 -17.20
N ALA A 243 -1.87 -32.44 -18.33
CA ALA A 243 -2.76 -31.56 -19.08
C ALA A 243 -2.72 -31.87 -20.58
N ALA A 244 -3.86 -31.75 -21.26
CA ALA A 244 -3.87 -31.78 -22.73
C ALA A 244 -3.24 -30.47 -23.25
N GLN A 245 -2.28 -30.55 -24.17
CA GLN A 245 -1.77 -29.35 -24.82
C GLN A 245 -2.85 -28.75 -25.73
N GLY A 246 -2.99 -27.42 -25.70
CA GLY A 246 -3.99 -26.69 -26.50
C GLY A 246 -3.81 -26.88 -28.01
N THR A 247 -4.91 -26.77 -28.75
CA THR A 247 -5.13 -27.12 -30.18
C THR A 247 -4.18 -26.49 -31.23
N PHE A 248 -3.14 -25.76 -30.86
CA PHE A 248 -2.19 -25.15 -31.82
C PHE A 248 -1.03 -26.08 -32.22
N ALA A 249 -0.95 -27.28 -31.66
CA ALA A 249 -0.04 -28.34 -32.11
C ALA A 249 -0.75 -29.42 -32.95
N SER A 250 -1.81 -29.08 -33.69
CA SER A 250 -2.41 -30.01 -34.65
C SER A 250 -1.45 -30.26 -35.81
N TRP A 251 -0.77 -31.39 -35.82
CA TRP A 251 -0.10 -31.90 -37.01
C TRP A 251 -1.19 -32.20 -38.04
N LYS A 252 -1.34 -31.36 -39.07
CA LYS A 252 -2.26 -31.63 -40.18
C LYS A 252 -1.69 -32.78 -41.01
N ALA A 253 -2.09 -34.01 -40.69
CA ALA A 253 -1.99 -35.10 -41.66
C ALA A 253 -3.10 -34.90 -42.71
N ALA A 254 -2.69 -34.68 -43.96
CA ALA A 254 -3.59 -34.61 -45.09
C ALA A 254 -4.28 -35.96 -45.34
N ARG A 255 -5.61 -35.96 -45.15
CA ARG A 255 -6.69 -36.81 -45.69
C ARG A 255 -6.59 -38.35 -45.73
N GLN A 256 -7.79 -38.90 -45.47
CA GLN A 256 -8.33 -40.24 -45.81
C GLN A 256 -7.97 -41.41 -44.89
N SER A 257 -8.50 -41.38 -43.66
CA SER A 257 -9.42 -42.41 -43.15
C SER A 257 -9.96 -41.94 -41.79
N SER A 258 -11.07 -42.53 -41.34
CA SER A 258 -11.66 -42.33 -40.02
C SER A 258 -10.61 -42.44 -38.89
N GLY A 259 -10.03 -41.32 -38.44
CA GLY A 259 -8.98 -41.31 -37.43
C GLY A 259 -9.10 -40.06 -36.55
N TYR A 260 -9.20 -40.28 -35.24
CA TYR A 260 -9.19 -39.23 -34.22
C TYR A 260 -7.90 -38.39 -34.33
N ASP A 261 -8.00 -37.07 -34.15
CA ASP A 261 -6.82 -36.21 -33.99
C ASP A 261 -6.09 -36.61 -32.71
N VAL A 262 -4.98 -37.36 -32.86
CA VAL A 262 -4.14 -37.79 -31.73
C VAL A 262 -3.64 -36.56 -30.99
N ARG A 263 -4.08 -36.39 -29.75
CA ARG A 263 -3.67 -35.25 -28.92
C ARG A 263 -2.31 -35.51 -28.26
N THR A 264 -1.62 -34.43 -27.93
CA THR A 264 -0.41 -34.48 -27.10
C THR A 264 -0.76 -34.01 -25.69
N PHE A 265 -0.32 -34.77 -24.70
CA PHE A 265 -0.46 -34.46 -23.28
C PHE A 265 0.89 -33.98 -22.74
N GLU A 266 0.87 -32.84 -22.06
CA GLU A 266 1.98 -32.38 -21.24
C GLU A 266 1.90 -33.06 -19.87
N VAL A 267 2.97 -33.75 -19.49
CA VAL A 267 3.09 -34.42 -18.20
C VAL A 267 4.25 -33.81 -17.45
N LYS A 268 3.97 -33.31 -16.24
CA LYS A 268 5.00 -32.79 -15.33
C LYS A 268 5.33 -33.83 -14.28
N LEU A 269 6.62 -34.03 -14.06
CA LEU A 269 7.14 -34.99 -13.11
C LEU A 269 8.12 -34.33 -12.14
N LYS A 270 8.14 -34.80 -10.91
CA LYS A 270 9.08 -34.34 -9.88
C LYS A 270 9.93 -35.50 -9.39
N SER A 271 11.23 -35.28 -9.21
CA SER A 271 12.11 -36.30 -8.64
C SER A 271 11.69 -36.62 -7.21
N LEU A 272 11.65 -37.90 -6.86
CA LEU A 272 11.36 -38.36 -5.49
C LEU A 272 12.51 -38.04 -4.51
N LYS A 273 13.74 -37.95 -5.02
CA LYS A 273 14.93 -37.62 -4.23
C LYS A 273 15.57 -36.33 -4.74
N PRO A 274 16.14 -35.47 -3.86
CA PRO A 274 16.91 -34.32 -4.32
C PRO A 274 18.07 -34.77 -5.20
N LEU A 275 18.25 -34.11 -6.34
CA LEU A 275 19.30 -34.43 -7.31
C LEU A 275 20.31 -33.30 -7.34
N THR A 276 21.51 -33.54 -6.80
CA THR A 276 22.59 -32.56 -6.79
C THR A 276 23.08 -32.31 -8.21
N GLY A 277 23.20 -31.03 -8.60
CA GLY A 277 23.69 -30.64 -9.91
C GLY A 277 22.64 -30.60 -11.01
N LEU A 278 21.38 -30.98 -10.73
CA LEU A 278 20.28 -30.82 -11.67
C LEU A 278 20.07 -29.33 -11.96
N ARG A 279 20.08 -28.97 -13.25
CA ARG A 279 19.81 -27.61 -13.72
C ARG A 279 18.70 -27.61 -14.76
N PRO A 280 17.86 -26.57 -14.78
CA PRO A 280 16.91 -26.33 -15.88
C PRO A 280 17.62 -26.33 -17.24
N GLY A 281 16.95 -26.89 -18.26
CA GLY A 281 17.50 -27.13 -19.58
C GLY A 281 18.15 -28.51 -19.75
N MET A 282 18.43 -29.25 -18.68
CA MET A 282 18.92 -30.63 -18.81
C MET A 282 17.87 -31.57 -19.42
N SER A 283 18.32 -32.52 -20.23
CA SER A 283 17.47 -33.58 -20.78
C SER A 283 17.30 -34.72 -19.77
N VAL A 284 16.08 -35.24 -19.67
CA VAL A 284 15.76 -36.48 -18.97
C VAL A 284 15.13 -37.41 -19.98
N LEU A 285 15.72 -38.59 -20.15
CA LEU A 285 15.31 -39.58 -21.13
C LEU A 285 14.48 -40.65 -20.42
N PHE A 286 13.29 -40.92 -20.95
CA PHE A 286 12.44 -41.99 -20.45
C PHE A 286 12.30 -43.04 -21.55
N ASP A 287 12.70 -44.28 -21.26
CA ASP A 287 12.52 -45.40 -22.18
C ASP A 287 11.05 -45.81 -22.20
N TRP A 288 10.36 -45.66 -23.33
CA TRP A 288 8.92 -45.94 -23.44
C TRP A 288 8.67 -47.25 -24.21
N PRO A 289 7.72 -48.11 -23.78
CA PRO A 289 6.77 -47.97 -22.67
C PRO A 289 7.36 -48.30 -21.28
N GLN A 290 6.95 -47.52 -20.27
CA GLN A 290 7.39 -47.72 -18.88
C GLN A 290 6.46 -48.70 -18.12
N SER A 291 7.05 -49.61 -17.33
CA SER A 291 6.31 -50.41 -16.34
C SER A 291 5.93 -49.52 -15.15
N GLN A 292 4.63 -49.32 -14.94
CA GLN A 292 4.13 -48.37 -13.93
C GLN A 292 4.03 -49.04 -12.55
N SER A 293 4.63 -48.43 -11.53
CA SER A 293 4.34 -48.73 -10.13
C SER A 293 3.61 -47.56 -9.50
N VAL A 294 2.42 -47.79 -8.93
CA VAL A 294 1.67 -46.79 -8.18
C VAL A 294 2.14 -46.83 -6.73
N LYS A 295 2.38 -45.66 -6.12
CA LYS A 295 2.63 -45.55 -4.68
C LYS A 295 1.44 -46.17 -3.92
N SER A 296 1.63 -47.33 -3.29
CA SER A 296 0.69 -47.84 -2.30
C SER A 296 0.69 -46.86 -1.11
N HIS A 297 -0.48 -46.33 -0.78
CA HIS A 297 -0.67 -45.46 0.39
C HIS A 297 -0.29 -46.15 1.70
#